data_AF-A0A956DJQ3-F1
#
_entry.id   AF-A0A956DJQ3-F1
#
_cell.length_a   1.000
_cell.length_b   1.000
_cell.length_c   1.000
_cell.angle_alpha   90.00
_cell.angle_beta   90.00
_cell.angle_gamma   90.00
#
_symmetry.space_group_name_H-M   'P 1'
#
loop_
_entity.id
_entity.type
_entity.pdbx_description
1 polymer ?
#
loop_
_entity_poly.entity_id
_entity_poly.type
_entity_poly.pdbx_seq_one_letter_code
_entity_poly.pdbx_strand_id
1 'polypeptide(L)'
;MSPAAVLRQLPALALAAGAASLVLAIVWSALRRGLARRPILLVASLLGVTPAVFVSLVTLRVIPEAYLRIGHPYLTLALGAASLFVSLRLAGREARVSPRRRRLTDLLVSLATLAAGLAATAPELGRPLDRLTIVVVVDRSRSIDLVTGAATRVKRELAFAEEGMREEDLIGTVVFGTHAATEDFPRPKSDLPSPQQVDIGRDGTDLAAGLKRALADVPADSAARLVLISDGVATRGDVMGAAAAAVASEIPIDVVPLDQREIPDVRVVSFRVTPRATEGETLGMRLVVSSPADAAIEIRVKRDGKLVQRLKAEVAAGEDVLTFPEPAGAAGLHRYDVEVSAVDPRLDETADDNAASAFVRVRGPARALVLDGDGGTGFLANAMSAAGFHVDEGSLSAFPTDIGAMAAYDLIAFGDIPAHALRPEQIEALASYARDLGGGLLLTGGDRSFGPGGYARTPLEEVSPVSFDLKQDKRRASLAEVIAIDISGSMGATVGGQTKLELANEAAARSA
;
A
#
# COMPACT_ATOMS: atom_id res chain seq x y z
N MET A 1 -26.10 34.06 29.55
CA MET A 1 -25.97 32.69 30.08
C MET A 1 -27.00 31.82 29.37
N SER A 2 -26.61 30.72 28.74
CA SER A 2 -27.59 29.84 28.07
C SER A 2 -28.50 29.18 29.12
N PRO A 3 -29.78 28.88 28.81
CA PRO A 3 -30.68 28.17 29.71
C PRO A 3 -30.09 26.84 30.21
N ALA A 4 -29.29 26.19 29.36
CA ALA A 4 -28.59 24.93 29.66
C ALA A 4 -27.53 25.07 30.77
N ALA A 5 -26.88 26.23 30.90
CA ALA A 5 -25.89 26.46 31.95
C ALA A 5 -26.53 26.59 33.34
N VAL A 6 -27.74 27.16 33.42
CA VAL A 6 -28.51 27.31 34.67
C VAL A 6 -29.07 25.95 35.12
N LEU A 7 -29.61 25.16 34.19
CA LEU A 7 -30.12 23.81 34.46
C LEU A 7 -29.04 22.87 35.01
N ARG A 8 -27.77 23.00 34.57
CA ARG A 8 -26.65 22.21 35.10
C ARG A 8 -26.27 22.55 36.54
N GLN A 9 -26.62 23.73 37.05
CA GLN A 9 -26.29 24.16 38.41
C GLN A 9 -27.39 23.89 39.45
N LEU A 10 -28.60 23.52 39.02
CA LEU A 10 -29.73 23.20 39.90
C LEU A 10 -29.42 22.15 40.98
N PRO A 11 -28.76 21.00 40.69
CA PRO A 11 -28.44 20.02 41.73
C PRO A 11 -27.44 20.55 42.78
N ALA A 12 -26.51 21.42 42.37
CA ALA A 12 -25.54 22.05 43.28
C ALA A 12 -26.23 23.05 44.22
N LEU A 13 -27.13 23.87 43.67
CA LEU A 13 -27.93 24.82 44.43
C LEU A 13 -28.88 24.11 45.41
N ALA A 14 -29.46 22.98 45.00
CA ALA A 14 -30.32 22.16 45.87
C ALA A 14 -29.54 21.58 47.07
N LEU A 15 -28.32 21.07 46.85
CA LEU A 15 -27.44 20.60 47.92
C LEU A 15 -27.08 21.73 48.90
N ALA A 16 -26.68 22.89 48.38
CA ALA A 16 -26.33 24.05 49.19
C ALA A 16 -27.53 24.58 49.99
N ALA A 17 -28.71 24.69 49.37
CA ALA A 17 -29.94 25.10 50.04
C ALA A 17 -30.37 24.10 51.12
N GLY A 18 -30.23 22.79 50.85
CA GLY A 18 -30.49 21.73 51.81
C GLY A 18 -29.56 21.79 53.03
N ALA A 19 -28.26 21.97 52.80
CA ALA A 19 -27.26 22.09 53.86
C ALA A 19 -27.51 23.35 54.71
N ALA A 20 -27.79 24.50 54.07
CA ALA A 20 -28.13 25.74 54.76
C ALA A 20 -29.41 25.60 55.62
N SER A 21 -30.43 24.92 55.09
CA SER A 21 -31.69 24.66 55.81
C SER A 21 -31.45 23.79 57.05
N LEU A 22 -30.60 22.78 56.97
CA LEU A 22 -30.21 21.95 58.11
C LEU A 22 -29.44 22.74 59.16
N VAL A 23 -28.48 23.59 58.75
CA VAL A 23 -27.75 24.47 59.67
C VAL A 23 -28.71 25.42 60.40
N LEU A 24 -29.64 26.05 59.68
CA LEU A 24 -30.66 26.91 60.27
C LEU A 24 -31.57 26.13 61.24
N ALA A 25 -31.96 24.91 60.89
CA ALA A 25 -32.76 24.04 61.76
C ALA A 25 -32.01 23.64 63.04
N ILE A 26 -30.69 23.43 62.97
CA ILE A 26 -29.84 23.20 64.14
C ILE A 26 -29.81 24.44 65.04
N VAL A 27 -29.56 25.62 64.45
CA VAL A 27 -29.53 26.91 65.19
C VAL A 27 -30.86 27.21 65.87
N TRP A 28 -31.97 27.05 65.14
CA TRP A 28 -33.31 27.23 65.69
C TRP A 28 -33.60 26.25 66.82
N SER A 29 -33.20 24.99 66.67
CA SER A 29 -33.35 23.96 67.70
C SER A 29 -32.49 24.23 68.94
N ALA A 30 -31.30 24.79 68.77
CA ALA A 30 -30.45 25.24 69.86
C ALA A 30 -31.12 26.33 70.70
N LEU A 31 -31.72 27.33 70.03
CA LEU A 31 -32.36 28.48 70.68
C LEU A 31 -33.73 28.16 71.29
N ARG A 32 -34.58 27.39 70.60
CA ARG A 32 -36.00 27.20 70.99
C ARG A 32 -36.35 25.82 71.56
N ARG A 33 -35.55 24.79 71.27
CA ARG A 33 -35.85 23.39 71.69
C ARG A 33 -34.88 22.84 72.75
N GLY A 34 -34.11 23.71 73.40
CA GLY A 34 -33.24 23.34 74.51
C GLY A 34 -32.04 22.47 74.12
N LEU A 35 -31.74 22.33 72.82
CA LEU A 35 -30.58 21.60 72.32
C LEU A 35 -29.27 22.23 72.81
N ALA A 36 -29.24 23.55 73.02
CA ALA A 36 -28.09 24.26 73.61
C ALA A 36 -27.74 23.79 75.05
N ARG A 37 -28.72 23.26 75.79
CA ARG A 37 -28.50 22.70 77.14
C ARG A 37 -27.96 21.26 77.10
N ARG A 38 -27.80 20.69 75.90
CA ARG A 38 -27.35 19.31 75.62
C ARG A 38 -26.13 19.34 74.69
N PRO A 39 -24.93 19.60 75.20
CA PRO A 39 -23.75 19.87 74.36
C PRO A 39 -23.41 18.69 73.43
N ILE A 40 -23.55 17.44 73.90
CA ILE A 40 -23.28 16.24 73.10
C ILE A 40 -24.18 16.17 71.85
N LEU A 41 -25.47 16.46 72.02
CA LEU A 41 -26.46 16.40 70.93
C LEU A 41 -26.31 17.58 69.95
N LEU A 42 -25.91 18.75 70.46
CA LEU A 42 -25.59 19.90 69.62
C LEU A 42 -24.38 19.60 68.73
N VAL A 43 -23.30 19.09 69.33
CA VAL A 43 -22.08 18.69 68.61
C VAL A 43 -22.39 17.60 67.58
N ALA A 44 -23.18 16.58 67.94
CA ALA A 44 -23.57 15.53 67.01
C ALA A 44 -24.34 16.05 65.80
N SER A 45 -25.28 16.99 66.02
CA SER A 45 -26.04 17.62 64.94
C SER A 45 -25.12 18.44 64.00
N LEU A 46 -24.15 19.17 64.57
CA LEU A 46 -23.17 19.93 63.80
C LEU A 46 -22.24 19.02 62.98
N LEU A 47 -21.73 17.95 63.59
CA LEU A 47 -20.91 16.96 62.89
C LEU A 47 -21.69 16.25 61.78
N GLY A 48 -22.98 15.97 61.99
CA GLY A 48 -23.83 15.32 60.99
C GLY A 48 -24.09 16.17 59.74
N VAL A 49 -24.19 17.51 59.88
CA VAL A 49 -24.38 18.40 58.72
C VAL A 49 -23.06 18.76 58.02
N THR A 50 -21.92 18.57 58.68
CA THR A 50 -20.60 18.98 58.16
C THR A 50 -20.27 18.37 56.78
N PRO A 51 -20.50 17.07 56.51
CA PRO A 51 -20.29 16.50 55.18
C PRO A 51 -21.14 17.17 54.08
N ALA A 52 -22.38 17.55 54.38
CA ALA A 52 -23.25 18.23 53.41
C ALA A 52 -22.77 19.65 53.09
N VAL A 53 -22.23 20.35 54.09
CA VAL A 53 -21.59 21.66 53.89
C VAL A 53 -20.33 21.51 53.03
N PHE A 54 -19.48 20.52 53.32
CA PHE A 54 -18.28 20.24 52.53
C PHE A 54 -18.60 19.96 51.06
N VAL A 55 -19.54 19.04 50.78
CA VAL A 55 -20.00 18.74 49.42
C VAL A 55 -20.54 19.99 48.74
N SER A 56 -21.31 20.82 49.46
CA SER A 56 -21.87 22.05 48.89
C SER A 56 -20.77 23.04 48.48
N LEU A 57 -19.73 23.19 49.30
CA LEU A 57 -18.59 24.08 49.00
C LEU A 57 -17.75 23.56 47.82
N VAL A 58 -17.55 22.24 47.72
CA VAL A 58 -16.86 21.60 46.59
C VAL A 58 -17.64 21.77 45.30
N THR A 59 -18.95 21.47 45.29
CA THR A 59 -19.79 21.56 44.08
C THR A 59 -19.96 23.01 43.61
N LEU A 60 -19.95 23.98 44.53
CA LEU A 60 -19.95 25.42 44.21
C LEU A 60 -18.55 25.95 43.81
N ARG A 61 -17.53 25.08 43.74
CA ARG A 61 -16.13 25.43 43.41
C ARG A 61 -15.52 26.46 44.35
N VAL A 62 -15.96 26.50 45.61
CA VAL A 62 -15.38 27.36 46.65
C VAL A 62 -14.09 26.74 47.20
N ILE A 63 -14.02 25.41 47.26
CA ILE A 63 -12.86 24.64 47.75
C ILE A 63 -12.58 23.50 46.76
N PRO A 64 -11.30 23.18 46.46
CA PRO A 64 -10.94 22.05 45.60
C PRO A 64 -11.18 20.69 46.29
N GLU A 65 -11.63 19.70 45.51
CA GLU A 65 -11.74 18.31 45.92
C GLU A 65 -10.35 17.62 45.85
N ALA A 66 -9.46 17.96 46.78
CA ALA A 66 -8.06 17.55 46.69
C ALA A 66 -7.78 16.15 47.30
N TYR A 67 -8.37 15.84 48.46
CA TYR A 67 -8.00 14.65 49.24
C TYR A 67 -9.19 13.81 49.73
N LEU A 68 -10.40 14.37 49.73
CA LEU A 68 -11.58 13.71 50.27
C LEU A 68 -12.71 13.81 49.25
N ARG A 69 -13.17 12.66 48.77
CA ARG A 69 -14.33 12.51 47.91
C ARG A 69 -15.44 11.81 48.66
N ILE A 70 -16.70 12.18 48.39
CA ILE A 70 -17.87 11.52 48.97
C ILE A 70 -18.61 10.83 47.82
N GLY A 71 -18.61 9.49 47.82
CA GLY A 71 -19.20 8.70 46.73
C GLY A 71 -20.70 8.94 46.54
N HIS A 72 -21.42 9.27 47.62
CA HIS A 72 -22.86 9.53 47.58
C HIS A 72 -23.23 10.91 48.16
N PRO A 73 -23.05 12.01 47.39
CA PRO A 73 -23.15 13.38 47.88
C PRO A 73 -24.54 13.73 48.44
N TYR A 74 -25.63 13.20 47.86
CA TYR A 74 -26.99 13.48 48.31
C TYR A 74 -27.32 12.83 49.66
N LEU A 75 -26.66 11.72 50.02
CA LEU A 75 -26.87 11.06 51.30
C LEU A 75 -26.30 11.87 52.48
N THR A 76 -25.45 12.87 52.21
CA THR A 76 -24.95 13.78 53.26
C THR A 76 -26.06 14.62 53.88
N LEU A 77 -27.07 15.03 53.10
CA LEU A 77 -28.27 15.71 53.62
C LEU A 77 -29.10 14.78 54.49
N ALA A 78 -29.23 13.51 54.10
CA ALA A 78 -29.92 12.50 54.90
C ALA A 78 -29.20 12.24 56.22
N LEU A 79 -27.87 12.20 56.23
CA LEU A 79 -27.06 12.11 57.45
C LEU A 79 -27.29 13.33 58.37
N GLY A 80 -27.25 14.54 57.82
CA GLY A 80 -27.51 15.76 58.59
C GLY A 80 -28.93 15.80 59.18
N ALA A 81 -29.93 15.42 58.40
CA ALA A 81 -31.32 15.31 58.85
C ALA A 81 -31.51 14.23 59.92
N ALA A 82 -30.92 13.05 59.74
CA ALA A 82 -30.98 11.94 60.69
C ALA A 82 -30.30 12.30 62.02
N SER A 83 -29.11 12.93 61.97
CA SER A 83 -28.41 13.38 63.16
C SER A 83 -29.21 14.43 63.94
N LEU A 84 -29.79 15.42 63.25
CA LEU A 84 -30.66 16.42 63.87
C LEU A 84 -31.94 15.79 64.46
N PHE A 85 -32.57 14.85 63.73
CA PHE A 85 -33.77 14.15 64.20
C PHE A 85 -33.51 13.35 65.47
N VAL A 86 -32.44 12.56 65.49
CA VAL A 86 -32.01 11.77 66.66
C VAL A 86 -31.72 12.70 67.84
N SER A 87 -30.97 13.78 67.61
CA SER A 87 -30.67 14.78 68.64
C SER A 87 -31.92 15.44 69.22
N LEU A 88 -32.91 15.78 68.40
CA LEU A 88 -34.18 16.34 68.88
C LEU A 88 -35.01 15.32 69.66
N ARG A 89 -35.03 14.05 69.22
CA ARG A 89 -35.73 12.97 69.92
C ARG A 89 -35.12 12.67 71.29
N LEU A 90 -33.79 12.70 71.39
CA LEU A 90 -33.09 12.50 72.66
C LEU A 90 -33.21 13.72 73.59
N ALA A 91 -33.22 14.94 73.04
CA ALA A 91 -33.43 16.16 73.81
C ALA A 91 -34.82 16.25 74.45
N GLY A 92 -35.86 15.75 73.75
CA GLY A 92 -37.24 15.74 74.22
C GLY A 92 -37.63 14.60 75.19
N ARG A 93 -36.71 13.68 75.51
CA ARG A 93 -36.99 12.59 76.47
C ARG A 93 -37.00 13.10 77.92
N GLU A 94 -38.10 12.85 78.63
CA GLU A 94 -38.17 13.05 80.08
C GLU A 94 -37.15 12.16 80.79
N ALA A 95 -36.30 12.78 81.61
CA ALA A 95 -35.18 12.10 82.23
C ALA A 95 -35.62 11.29 83.46
N ARG A 96 -36.06 10.05 83.25
CA ARG A 96 -36.27 9.05 84.33
C ARG A 96 -34.98 8.33 84.74
N VAL A 97 -33.82 8.79 84.27
CA VAL A 97 -32.52 8.11 84.37
C VAL A 97 -31.46 9.09 84.90
N SER A 98 -30.47 8.56 85.62
CA SER A 98 -29.35 9.34 86.17
C SER A 98 -28.61 10.17 85.09
N PRO A 99 -28.06 11.35 85.45
CA PRO A 99 -27.39 12.24 84.51
C PRO A 99 -26.23 11.59 83.73
N ARG A 100 -25.49 10.67 84.36
CA ARG A 100 -24.38 9.94 83.73
C ARG A 100 -24.86 8.99 82.63
N ARG A 101 -25.84 8.13 82.93
CA ARG A 101 -26.42 7.20 81.95
C ARG A 101 -27.06 7.93 80.78
N ARG A 102 -27.71 9.07 81.05
CA ARG A 102 -28.29 9.92 80.01
C ARG A 102 -27.22 10.48 79.06
N ARG A 103 -26.12 11.05 79.57
CA ARG A 103 -25.01 11.53 78.74
C ARG A 103 -24.36 10.41 77.92
N LEU A 104 -24.21 9.22 78.51
CA LEU A 104 -23.67 8.06 77.79
C LEU A 104 -24.60 7.60 76.68
N THR A 105 -25.92 7.60 76.91
CA THR A 105 -26.92 7.26 75.89
C THR A 105 -26.91 8.30 74.76
N ASP A 106 -26.91 9.59 75.11
CA ASP A 106 -26.81 10.70 74.16
C ASP A 106 -25.56 10.51 73.27
N LEU A 107 -24.40 10.22 73.87
CA LEU A 107 -23.15 9.99 73.15
C LEU A 107 -23.19 8.76 72.23
N LEU A 108 -23.59 7.59 72.76
CA LEU A 108 -23.54 6.33 72.00
C LEU A 108 -24.52 6.33 70.83
N VAL A 109 -25.74 6.85 71.03
CA VAL A 109 -26.75 6.90 69.96
C VAL A 109 -26.36 7.93 68.90
N SER A 110 -25.82 9.08 69.30
CA SER A 110 -25.28 10.06 68.35
C SER A 110 -24.10 9.50 67.57
N LEU A 111 -23.15 8.81 68.23
CA LEU A 111 -22.01 8.20 67.57
C LEU A 111 -22.43 7.10 66.58
N ALA A 112 -23.37 6.24 66.97
CA ALA A 112 -23.91 5.20 66.09
C ALA A 112 -24.60 5.81 64.85
N THR A 113 -25.35 6.90 65.02
CA THR A 113 -26.01 7.61 63.91
C THR A 113 -25.00 8.22 62.95
N LEU A 114 -23.95 8.87 63.48
CA LEU A 114 -22.88 9.44 62.67
C LEU A 114 -22.08 8.36 61.94
N ALA A 115 -21.73 7.25 62.60
CA ALA A 115 -21.00 6.15 61.98
C ALA A 115 -21.81 5.48 60.86
N ALA A 116 -23.08 5.19 61.09
CA ALA A 116 -23.96 4.60 60.07
C ALA A 116 -24.17 5.54 58.87
N GLY A 117 -24.37 6.84 59.13
CA GLY A 117 -24.54 7.82 58.05
C GLY A 117 -23.25 8.09 57.28
N LEU A 118 -22.09 8.14 57.95
CA LEU A 118 -20.80 8.26 57.27
C LEU A 118 -20.51 7.04 56.40
N ALA A 119 -20.77 5.82 56.91
CA ALA A 119 -20.65 4.60 56.11
C ALA A 119 -21.55 4.64 54.85
N ALA A 120 -22.79 5.14 54.99
CA ALA A 120 -23.70 5.29 53.84
C ALA A 120 -23.25 6.35 52.83
N THR A 121 -22.51 7.38 53.25
CA THR A 121 -22.00 8.42 52.33
C THR A 121 -20.78 7.99 51.51
N ALA A 122 -20.13 6.87 51.88
CA ALA A 122 -18.93 6.34 51.23
C ALA A 122 -17.80 7.39 51.06
N PRO A 123 -17.19 7.90 52.16
CA PRO A 123 -16.05 8.79 52.08
C PRO A 123 -14.81 8.04 51.56
N GLU A 124 -14.15 8.61 50.56
CA GLU A 124 -12.93 8.12 49.92
C GLU A 124 -11.80 9.12 50.20
N LEU A 125 -10.71 8.67 50.82
CA LEU A 125 -9.49 9.46 50.92
C LEU A 125 -8.58 9.14 49.72
N GLY A 126 -8.31 10.14 48.89
CA GLY A 126 -7.42 10.05 47.74
C GLY A 126 -6.15 10.88 47.92
N ARG A 127 -5.13 10.58 47.11
CA ARG A 127 -4.02 11.50 46.82
C ARG A 127 -4.22 12.02 45.40
N PRO A 128 -4.11 13.33 45.15
CA PRO A 128 -4.11 13.82 43.77
C PRO A 128 -2.89 13.22 43.05
N LEU A 129 -3.14 12.43 42.00
CA LEU A 129 -2.07 11.97 41.13
C LEU A 129 -1.71 13.13 40.20
N ASP A 130 -0.60 13.79 40.51
CA ASP A 130 0.02 14.83 39.68
C ASP A 130 1.36 14.29 39.16
N ARG A 131 1.31 13.11 38.51
CA ARG A 131 2.47 12.42 37.92
C ARG A 131 2.41 12.53 36.40
N LEU A 132 3.51 12.95 35.80
CA LEU A 132 3.68 13.10 34.36
C LEU A 132 4.55 11.96 33.81
N THR A 133 4.12 11.35 32.71
CA THR A 133 4.92 10.42 31.91
C THR A 133 5.35 11.08 30.61
N ILE A 134 6.66 11.15 30.38
CA ILE A 134 7.23 11.63 29.12
C ILE A 134 7.81 10.43 28.37
N VAL A 135 7.29 10.15 27.18
CA VAL A 135 7.88 9.13 26.30
C VAL A 135 8.54 9.82 25.12
N VAL A 136 9.86 9.68 25.03
CA VAL A 136 10.67 10.24 23.94
C VAL A 136 10.71 9.22 22.81
N VAL A 137 10.28 9.64 21.62
CA VAL A 137 10.15 8.81 20.42
C VAL A 137 11.24 9.25 19.45
N VAL A 138 12.30 8.45 19.31
CA VAL A 138 13.54 8.80 18.61
C VAL A 138 13.65 8.06 17.27
N ASP A 139 13.84 8.82 16.21
CA ASP A 139 14.11 8.28 14.87
C ASP A 139 15.56 7.74 14.79
N ARG A 140 15.71 6.51 14.28
CA ARG A 140 17.00 5.85 14.00
C ARG A 140 17.14 5.42 12.55
N SER A 141 16.31 5.94 11.66
CA SER A 141 16.46 5.72 10.21
C SER A 141 17.80 6.24 9.69
N ARG A 142 18.19 5.82 8.47
CA ARG A 142 19.45 6.26 7.84
C ARG A 142 19.49 7.77 7.57
N SER A 143 18.34 8.41 7.35
CA SER A 143 18.29 9.86 7.07
C SER A 143 18.76 10.70 8.26
N ILE A 144 18.70 10.16 9.48
CA ILE A 144 19.24 10.81 10.68
C ILE A 144 20.78 10.90 10.66
N ASP A 145 21.48 10.00 9.96
CA ASP A 145 22.94 10.08 9.81
C ASP A 145 23.37 11.31 8.98
N LEU A 146 22.47 11.85 8.15
CA LEU A 146 22.68 13.07 7.36
C LEU A 146 22.54 14.35 8.21
N VAL A 147 21.97 14.25 9.41
CA VAL A 147 21.78 15.37 10.33
C VAL A 147 23.04 15.56 11.17
N THR A 148 23.74 16.67 10.96
CA THR A 148 25.00 16.96 11.68
C THR A 148 24.74 17.13 13.18
N GLY A 149 25.31 16.24 14.00
CA GLY A 149 25.19 16.31 15.46
C GLY A 149 23.84 15.84 16.01
N ALA A 150 23.05 15.08 15.25
CA ALA A 150 21.75 14.53 15.71
C ALA A 150 21.85 13.80 17.05
N ALA A 151 22.84 12.91 17.22
CA ALA A 151 23.03 12.17 18.48
C ALA A 151 23.26 13.10 19.69
N THR A 152 24.00 14.20 19.50
CA THR A 152 24.22 15.20 20.53
C THR A 152 22.96 16.02 20.81
N ARG A 153 22.18 16.33 19.77
CA ARG A 153 20.88 17.02 19.90
C ARG A 153 19.90 16.16 20.69
N VAL A 154 19.72 14.90 20.31
CA VAL A 154 18.86 13.93 21.01
C VAL A 154 19.23 13.83 22.50
N LYS A 155 20.52 13.64 22.82
CA LYS A 155 20.99 13.59 24.22
C LYS A 155 20.70 14.86 25.01
N ARG A 156 20.87 16.03 24.38
CA ARG A 156 20.58 17.32 25.02
C ARG A 156 19.09 17.53 25.27
N GLU A 157 18.23 17.15 24.32
CA GLU A 157 16.78 17.24 24.53
C GLU A 157 16.29 16.27 25.60
N LEU A 158 16.83 15.05 25.66
CA LEU A 158 16.58 14.10 26.74
C LEU A 158 16.97 14.69 28.10
N ALA A 159 18.19 15.24 28.22
CA ALA A 159 18.64 15.89 29.45
C ALA A 159 17.78 17.10 29.84
N PHE A 160 17.38 17.92 28.87
CA PHE A 160 16.51 19.07 29.11
C PHE A 160 15.10 18.65 29.55
N ALA A 161 14.54 17.58 28.95
CA ALA A 161 13.27 17.01 29.39
C ALA A 161 13.38 16.54 30.85
N GLU A 162 14.47 15.85 31.22
CA GLU A 162 14.71 15.41 32.58
C GLU A 162 14.85 16.57 33.57
N GLU A 163 15.47 17.71 33.22
CA GLU A 163 15.63 18.86 34.13
C GLU A 163 14.30 19.41 34.66
N GLY A 164 13.26 19.44 33.82
CA GLY A 164 11.93 19.95 34.18
C GLY A 164 11.05 18.96 34.96
N MET A 165 11.46 17.70 35.08
CA MET A 165 10.69 16.63 35.70
C MET A 165 10.89 16.55 37.22
N ARG A 166 9.81 16.22 37.94
CA ARG A 166 9.82 15.85 39.36
C ARG A 166 10.43 14.46 39.55
N GLU A 167 10.78 14.10 40.78
CA GLU A 167 11.40 12.79 41.05
C GLU A 167 10.45 11.61 40.79
N GLU A 168 9.16 11.83 41.01
CA GLU A 168 8.09 10.86 40.79
C GLU A 168 7.53 10.80 39.36
N ASP A 169 8.02 11.66 38.46
CA ASP A 169 7.66 11.64 37.04
C ASP A 169 8.39 10.50 36.31
N LEU A 170 7.74 9.98 35.27
CA LEU A 170 8.23 8.83 34.52
C LEU A 170 8.81 9.26 33.17
N ILE A 171 9.99 8.75 32.81
CA ILE A 171 10.59 8.92 31.50
C ILE A 171 10.79 7.57 30.83
N GLY A 172 10.47 7.49 29.54
CA GLY A 172 10.71 6.32 28.70
C GLY A 172 11.22 6.72 27.32
N THR A 173 11.87 5.79 26.63
CA THR A 173 12.41 5.98 25.28
C THR A 173 11.91 4.88 24.35
N VAL A 174 11.28 5.29 23.26
CA VAL A 174 10.90 4.46 22.12
C VAL A 174 11.75 4.87 20.94
N VAL A 175 12.27 3.90 20.21
CA VAL A 175 13.08 4.10 19.01
C VAL A 175 12.36 3.50 17.81
N PHE A 176 12.49 4.13 16.64
CA PHE A 176 11.85 3.64 15.42
C PHE A 176 12.71 3.83 14.16
N GLY A 177 12.38 3.04 13.15
CA GLY A 177 12.94 3.02 11.81
C GLY A 177 11.94 2.30 10.92
N THR A 178 12.31 1.16 10.33
CA THR A 178 11.37 0.28 9.61
C THR A 178 10.27 -0.32 10.49
N HIS A 179 10.54 -0.47 11.79
CA HIS A 179 9.60 -0.82 12.85
C HIS A 179 9.92 -0.01 14.12
N ALA A 180 9.09 -0.09 15.15
CA ALA A 180 9.30 0.60 16.43
C ALA A 180 9.52 -0.39 17.58
N ALA A 181 10.31 0.01 18.56
CA ALA A 181 10.56 -0.76 19.78
C ALA A 181 10.85 0.15 20.98
N THR A 182 10.56 -0.34 22.18
CA THR A 182 10.88 0.37 23.43
C THR A 182 12.32 0.07 23.82
N GLU A 183 13.13 1.10 23.97
CA GLU A 183 14.50 1.00 24.48
C GLU A 183 14.54 1.12 26.00
N ASP A 184 13.73 2.04 26.54
CA ASP A 184 13.59 2.25 27.98
C ASP A 184 12.10 2.39 28.31
N PHE A 185 11.56 1.48 29.12
CA PHE A 185 10.17 1.58 29.56
C PHE A 185 10.00 2.77 30.52
N PRO A 186 8.81 3.41 30.57
CA PRO A 186 8.57 4.51 31.50
C PRO A 186 8.91 4.15 32.94
N ARG A 187 9.93 4.81 33.46
CA ARG A 187 10.48 4.59 34.80
C ARG A 187 10.69 5.93 35.51
N PRO A 188 10.74 5.95 36.85
CA PRO A 188 11.10 7.15 37.59
C PRO A 188 12.42 7.74 37.11
N LYS A 189 12.49 9.07 37.06
CA LYS A 189 13.71 9.81 36.72
C LYS A 189 14.91 9.42 37.59
N SER A 190 14.68 9.06 38.85
CA SER A 190 15.72 8.67 39.81
C SER A 190 16.40 7.34 39.48
N ASP A 191 15.77 6.50 38.65
CA ASP A 191 16.33 5.23 38.23
C ASP A 191 17.35 5.43 37.09
N LEU A 192 18.23 4.44 36.87
CA LEU A 192 19.15 4.46 35.73
C LEU A 192 18.44 3.96 34.46
N PRO A 193 18.78 4.50 33.28
CA PRO A 193 18.28 4.00 32.01
C PRO A 193 18.68 2.56 31.77
N SER A 194 17.80 1.82 31.10
CA SER A 194 18.10 0.48 30.62
C SER A 194 19.37 0.52 29.73
N PRO A 195 20.40 -0.31 29.98
CA PRO A 195 21.63 -0.31 29.18
C PRO A 195 21.46 -0.97 27.80
N GLN A 196 20.23 -1.34 27.44
CA GLN A 196 19.91 -2.06 26.22
C GLN A 196 19.74 -1.07 25.08
N GLN A 197 20.37 -1.35 23.93
CA GLN A 197 20.02 -0.71 22.66
C GLN A 197 19.26 -1.72 21.82
N VAL A 198 18.10 -1.31 21.33
CA VAL A 198 17.33 -2.16 20.42
C VAL A 198 17.82 -1.95 18.99
N ASP A 199 18.09 -3.07 18.31
CA ASP A 199 18.40 -3.06 16.88
C ASP A 199 17.10 -2.92 16.09
N ILE A 200 17.08 -1.96 15.16
CA ILE A 200 15.93 -1.62 14.34
C ILE A 200 16.40 -1.45 12.92
N GLY A 201 15.70 -2.05 11.96
CA GLY A 201 16.02 -1.87 10.54
C GLY A 201 15.95 -0.39 10.16
N ARG A 202 17.01 0.14 9.55
CA ARG A 202 17.19 1.59 9.32
C ARG A 202 16.79 2.06 7.92
N ASP A 203 16.41 1.14 7.04
CA ASP A 203 16.11 1.37 5.61
C ASP A 203 14.72 1.96 5.35
N GLY A 204 14.05 2.46 6.39
CA GLY A 204 12.73 3.03 6.32
C GLY A 204 12.38 3.74 7.62
N THR A 205 11.28 4.49 7.58
CA THR A 205 10.86 5.41 8.63
C THR A 205 9.35 5.28 8.81
N ASP A 206 8.95 4.51 9.82
CA ASP A 206 7.56 4.30 10.24
C ASP A 206 7.27 5.08 11.53
N LEU A 207 7.04 6.38 11.33
CA LEU A 207 6.67 7.32 12.39
C LEU A 207 5.38 6.89 13.11
N ALA A 208 4.44 6.28 12.38
CA ALA A 208 3.18 5.82 12.94
C ALA A 208 3.37 4.67 13.94
N ALA A 209 4.25 3.72 13.62
CA ALA A 209 4.63 2.64 14.53
C ALA A 209 5.30 3.18 15.80
N GLY A 210 6.18 4.17 15.67
CA GLY A 210 6.84 4.84 16.80
C GLY A 210 5.84 5.47 17.76
N LEU A 211 4.92 6.28 17.23
CA LEU A 211 3.87 6.93 18.03
C LEU A 211 2.91 5.91 18.67
N LYS A 212 2.48 4.88 17.93
CA LYS A 212 1.60 3.83 18.47
C LYS A 212 2.27 3.05 19.60
N ARG A 213 3.56 2.73 19.45
CA ARG A 213 4.33 2.04 20.49
C ARG A 213 4.45 2.91 21.73
N ALA A 214 4.77 4.18 21.55
CA ALA A 214 4.87 5.13 22.65
C ALA A 214 3.54 5.30 23.41
N LEU A 215 2.41 5.41 22.70
CA LEU A 215 1.07 5.42 23.32
C LEU A 215 0.78 4.15 24.12
N ALA A 216 1.24 2.99 23.65
CA ALA A 216 1.02 1.72 24.34
C ALA A 216 1.87 1.57 25.61
N ASP A 217 3.01 2.25 25.70
CA ASP A 217 3.91 2.20 26.86
C ASP A 217 3.48 3.16 27.97
N VAL A 218 2.58 4.12 27.69
CA VAL A 218 2.07 5.08 28.68
C VAL A 218 1.25 4.38 29.78
N PRO A 219 1.61 4.53 31.07
CA PRO A 219 0.82 4.01 32.19
C PRO A 219 -0.53 4.73 32.34
N ALA A 220 -1.58 3.96 32.64
CA ALA A 220 -2.93 4.48 32.80
C ALA A 220 -3.13 5.39 34.04
N ASP A 221 -2.17 5.40 34.97
CA ASP A 221 -2.19 6.22 36.20
C ASP A 221 -1.37 7.52 36.07
N SER A 222 -1.12 8.03 34.87
CA SER A 222 -0.35 9.25 34.69
C SER A 222 -0.90 10.12 33.56
N ALA A 223 -0.74 11.44 33.69
CA ALA A 223 -0.84 12.30 32.51
C ALA A 223 0.38 12.02 31.63
N ALA A 224 0.25 12.10 30.30
CA ALA A 224 1.35 11.76 29.40
C ALA A 224 1.63 12.82 28.35
N ARG A 225 2.88 12.86 27.87
CA ARG A 225 3.32 13.62 26.71
C ARG A 225 4.26 12.76 25.87
N LEU A 226 4.13 12.86 24.56
CA LEU A 226 5.05 12.24 23.63
C LEU A 226 5.98 13.31 23.06
N VAL A 227 7.28 13.05 23.03
CA VAL A 227 8.27 13.93 22.40
C VAL A 227 8.86 13.22 21.19
N LEU A 228 8.45 13.62 19.99
CA LEU A 228 8.94 13.05 18.74
C LEU A 228 10.20 13.77 18.28
N ILE A 229 11.29 13.04 18.07
CA ILE A 229 12.55 13.55 17.53
C ILE A 229 12.82 12.87 16.18
N SER A 230 12.65 13.60 15.08
CA SER A 230 12.75 13.09 13.70
C SER A 230 12.98 14.23 12.72
N ASP A 231 13.44 13.91 11.52
CA ASP A 231 13.46 14.81 10.36
C ASP A 231 12.07 14.99 9.70
N GLY A 232 11.08 14.21 10.13
CA GLY A 232 9.69 14.30 9.66
C GLY A 232 9.41 13.55 8.36
N VAL A 233 10.36 12.79 7.81
CA VAL A 233 10.21 12.11 6.52
C VAL A 233 9.73 10.66 6.73
N ALA A 234 8.40 10.47 6.71
CA ALA A 234 7.80 9.13 6.75
C ALA A 234 7.90 8.43 5.38
N THR A 235 8.34 7.16 5.38
CA THR A 235 8.29 6.29 4.19
C THR A 235 7.25 5.19 4.32
N ARG A 236 6.70 4.98 5.52
CA ARG A 236 5.69 3.96 5.84
C ARG A 236 4.72 4.45 6.90
N GLY A 237 3.57 3.78 6.97
CA GLY A 237 2.57 3.98 8.01
C GLY A 237 1.68 5.20 7.79
N ASP A 238 0.60 5.27 8.56
CA ASP A 238 -0.33 6.41 8.60
C ASP A 238 -0.04 7.25 9.84
N VAL A 239 0.81 8.27 9.64
CA VAL A 239 1.26 9.17 10.72
C VAL A 239 0.10 9.99 11.26
N MET A 240 -0.79 10.47 10.39
CA MET A 240 -1.95 11.27 10.80
C MET A 240 -2.95 10.44 11.58
N GLY A 241 -3.15 9.17 11.22
CA GLY A 241 -3.95 8.23 12.01
C GLY A 241 -3.36 7.96 13.39
N ALA A 242 -2.03 7.82 13.51
CA ALA A 242 -1.37 7.69 14.81
C ALA A 242 -1.48 8.96 15.67
N ALA A 243 -1.32 10.14 15.06
CA ALA A 243 -1.52 11.42 15.74
C ALA A 243 -2.98 11.59 16.22
N ALA A 244 -3.97 11.18 15.41
CA ALA A 244 -5.37 11.19 15.81
C ALA A 244 -5.64 10.29 17.02
N ALA A 245 -4.96 9.13 17.12
CA ALA A 245 -5.07 8.26 18.29
C ALA A 245 -4.50 8.90 19.57
N ALA A 246 -3.41 9.66 19.46
CA ALA A 246 -2.87 10.43 20.57
C ALA A 246 -3.84 11.52 21.04
N VAL A 247 -4.43 12.27 20.10
CA VAL A 247 -5.46 13.29 20.40
C VAL A 247 -6.68 12.67 21.07
N ALA A 248 -7.14 11.50 20.60
CA ALA A 248 -8.26 10.78 21.20
C ALA A 248 -7.97 10.32 22.64
N SER A 249 -6.70 10.16 22.98
CA SER A 249 -6.23 9.81 24.33
C SER A 249 -5.88 11.05 25.16
N GLU A 250 -6.10 12.26 24.65
CA GLU A 250 -5.72 13.54 25.27
C GLU A 250 -4.22 13.67 25.55
N ILE A 251 -3.38 12.96 24.77
CA ILE A 251 -1.92 12.97 24.89
C ILE A 251 -1.34 13.90 23.81
N PRO A 252 -0.72 15.03 24.17
CA PRO A 252 -0.06 15.89 23.20
C PRO A 252 1.23 15.25 22.65
N ILE A 253 1.53 15.56 21.40
CA ILE A 253 2.78 15.20 20.73
C ILE A 253 3.56 16.50 20.51
N ASP A 254 4.67 16.64 21.21
CA ASP A 254 5.65 17.70 21.00
C ASP A 254 6.69 17.22 19.99
N VAL A 255 6.98 18.02 18.95
CA VAL A 255 7.92 17.63 17.89
C VAL A 255 9.20 18.45 17.99
N VAL A 256 10.33 17.76 18.05
CA VAL A 256 11.66 18.33 17.89
C VAL A 256 12.14 18.00 16.47
N PRO A 257 12.09 18.95 15.53
CA PRO A 257 12.59 18.71 14.19
C PRO A 257 14.11 18.56 14.20
N LEU A 258 14.59 17.55 13.47
CA LEU A 258 16.00 17.39 13.12
C LEU A 258 16.22 17.92 11.71
N ASP A 259 16.74 19.14 11.62
CA ASP A 259 16.99 19.78 10.33
C ASP A 259 18.07 19.00 9.57
N GLN A 260 17.68 18.39 8.45
CA GLN A 260 18.63 17.79 7.52
C GLN A 260 19.42 18.89 6.85
N ARG A 261 20.72 18.66 6.68
CA ARG A 261 21.50 19.46 5.75
C ARG A 261 21.02 19.09 4.35
N GLU A 262 20.67 20.08 3.54
CA GLU A 262 20.51 19.84 2.10
C GLU A 262 21.89 19.48 1.54
N ILE A 263 22.03 18.21 1.19
CA ILE A 263 23.23 17.67 0.57
C ILE A 263 22.99 17.68 -0.94
N PRO A 264 23.82 18.37 -1.74
CA PRO A 264 23.75 18.28 -3.19
C PRO A 264 23.96 16.84 -3.65
N ASP A 265 23.05 16.37 -4.48
CA ASP A 265 22.96 14.96 -4.84
C ASP A 265 22.53 14.77 -6.30
N VAL A 266 23.39 14.17 -7.13
CA VAL A 266 23.11 13.87 -8.53
C VAL A 266 22.73 12.40 -8.65
N ARG A 267 21.44 12.12 -8.75
CA ARG A 267 20.91 10.76 -8.62
C ARG A 267 20.21 10.23 -9.85
N VAL A 268 20.15 8.90 -9.97
CA VAL A 268 19.40 8.23 -11.03
C VAL A 268 17.95 8.03 -10.60
N VAL A 269 17.01 8.69 -11.29
CA VAL A 269 15.57 8.54 -11.04
C VAL A 269 15.02 7.30 -11.74
N SER A 270 15.41 7.06 -12.99
CA SER A 270 15.00 5.85 -13.71
C SER A 270 15.89 5.53 -14.91
N PHE A 271 15.98 4.24 -15.24
CA PHE A 271 16.65 3.75 -16.44
C PHE A 271 15.73 2.79 -17.20
N ARG A 272 15.52 3.05 -18.49
CA ARG A 272 14.62 2.27 -19.35
C ARG A 272 15.27 1.95 -20.69
N VAL A 273 15.00 0.76 -21.18
CA VAL A 273 15.44 0.24 -22.47
C VAL A 273 14.36 -0.70 -23.03
N THR A 274 14.32 -0.86 -24.36
CA THR A 274 13.44 -1.85 -25.00
C THR A 274 13.74 -3.26 -24.48
N PRO A 275 12.74 -4.02 -24.00
CA PRO A 275 12.96 -5.30 -23.32
C PRO A 275 13.33 -6.46 -24.26
N ARG A 276 13.17 -6.27 -25.58
CA ARG A 276 13.50 -7.25 -26.62
C ARG A 276 14.21 -6.54 -27.77
N ALA A 277 15.21 -7.19 -28.33
CA ALA A 277 15.93 -6.72 -29.50
C ALA A 277 16.48 -7.88 -30.30
N THR A 278 16.92 -7.61 -31.52
CA THR A 278 17.71 -8.54 -32.33
C THR A 278 19.19 -8.27 -32.10
N GLU A 279 20.03 -9.29 -32.26
CA GLU A 279 21.48 -9.14 -32.20
C GLU A 279 21.96 -8.00 -33.13
N GLY A 280 22.77 -7.08 -32.60
CA GLY A 280 23.25 -5.90 -33.31
C GLY A 280 22.25 -4.74 -33.48
N GLU A 281 20.98 -4.88 -33.08
CA GLU A 281 20.00 -3.79 -33.12
C GLU A 281 20.41 -2.65 -32.18
N THR A 282 20.27 -1.39 -32.63
CA THR A 282 20.60 -0.22 -31.79
C THR A 282 19.48 0.03 -30.77
N LEU A 283 19.79 -0.18 -29.49
CA LEU A 283 18.89 0.09 -28.38
C LEU A 283 18.90 1.59 -28.04
N GLY A 284 17.71 2.18 -27.88
CA GLY A 284 17.56 3.52 -27.29
C GLY A 284 17.53 3.43 -25.77
N MET A 285 18.62 3.76 -25.10
CA MET A 285 18.72 3.80 -23.65
C MET A 285 18.18 5.15 -23.16
N ARG A 286 17.19 5.14 -22.27
CA ARG A 286 16.60 6.33 -21.67
C ARG A 286 16.92 6.39 -20.17
N LEU A 287 17.70 7.38 -19.77
CA LEU A 287 18.11 7.64 -18.41
C LEU A 287 17.45 8.95 -17.93
N VAL A 288 16.86 8.93 -16.73
CA VAL A 288 16.36 10.13 -16.05
C VAL A 288 17.26 10.39 -14.85
N VAL A 289 17.87 11.57 -14.82
CA VAL A 289 18.78 12.00 -13.75
C VAL A 289 18.14 13.21 -13.07
N SER A 290 18.30 13.33 -11.76
CA SER A 290 17.93 14.53 -11.01
C SER A 290 19.19 15.18 -10.46
N SER A 291 19.32 16.50 -10.65
CA SER A 291 20.47 17.28 -10.19
C SER A 291 20.01 18.56 -9.47
N PRO A 292 20.67 18.99 -8.39
CA PRO A 292 20.31 20.23 -7.68
C PRO A 292 20.69 21.50 -8.44
N ALA A 293 21.66 21.41 -9.36
CA ALA A 293 22.18 22.51 -10.17
C ALA A 293 22.59 21.99 -11.56
N ASP A 294 22.91 22.89 -12.47
CA ASP A 294 23.49 22.51 -13.76
C ASP A 294 24.82 21.79 -13.52
N ALA A 295 24.93 20.54 -14.00
CA ALA A 295 26.05 19.65 -13.67
C ALA A 295 26.57 18.92 -14.90
N ALA A 296 27.90 18.80 -15.01
CA ALA A 296 28.53 17.87 -15.93
C ALA A 296 28.63 16.50 -15.25
N ILE A 297 28.16 15.44 -15.91
CA ILE A 297 28.13 14.07 -15.40
C ILE A 297 28.86 13.11 -16.33
N GLU A 298 29.42 12.04 -15.76
CA GLU A 298 29.91 10.88 -16.49
C GLU A 298 28.93 9.71 -16.32
N ILE A 299 28.55 9.07 -17.42
CA ILE A 299 27.66 7.91 -17.45
C ILE A 299 28.48 6.70 -17.86
N ARG A 300 28.38 5.61 -17.10
CA ARG A 300 29.00 4.32 -17.39
C ARG A 300 27.92 3.27 -17.55
N VAL A 301 27.89 2.63 -18.70
CA VAL A 301 26.94 1.56 -19.01
C VAL A 301 27.70 0.25 -19.04
N LYS A 302 27.25 -0.72 -18.24
CA LYS A 302 27.80 -2.07 -18.19
C LYS A 302 26.77 -3.07 -18.71
N ARG A 303 27.20 -3.99 -19.56
CA ARG A 303 26.42 -5.16 -20.00
C ARG A 303 27.02 -6.40 -19.35
N ASP A 304 26.23 -7.11 -18.55
CA ASP A 304 26.63 -8.28 -17.77
C ASP A 304 27.92 -8.03 -16.96
N GLY A 305 27.99 -6.86 -16.32
CA GLY A 305 29.14 -6.41 -15.54
C GLY A 305 30.34 -5.87 -16.34
N LYS A 306 30.34 -5.97 -17.68
CA LYS A 306 31.41 -5.43 -18.54
C LYS A 306 31.04 -4.04 -19.04
N LEU A 307 31.94 -3.06 -18.88
CA LEU A 307 31.73 -1.71 -19.40
C LEU A 307 31.63 -1.75 -20.94
N VAL A 308 30.49 -1.31 -21.47
CA VAL A 308 30.23 -1.23 -22.92
C VAL A 308 30.29 0.20 -23.44
N GLN A 309 29.91 1.18 -22.61
CA GLN A 309 29.85 2.58 -23.01
C GLN A 309 30.25 3.50 -21.86
N ARG A 310 30.92 4.60 -22.21
CA ARG A 310 31.23 5.72 -21.32
C ARG A 310 30.92 7.02 -22.02
N LEU A 311 30.09 7.86 -21.40
CA LEU A 311 29.59 9.11 -21.98
C LEU A 311 29.79 10.25 -20.99
N LYS A 312 29.96 11.46 -21.52
CA LYS A 312 29.86 12.69 -20.73
C LYS A 312 28.63 13.45 -21.20
N ALA A 313 27.86 13.98 -20.26
CA ALA A 313 26.67 14.76 -20.54
C ALA A 313 26.60 15.96 -19.59
N GLU A 314 25.90 17.01 -20.01
CA GLU A 314 25.48 18.10 -19.13
C GLU A 314 24.00 17.90 -18.82
N VAL A 315 23.62 18.05 -17.56
CA VAL A 315 22.23 17.98 -17.08
C VAL A 315 21.86 19.30 -16.46
N ALA A 316 20.64 19.77 -16.74
CA ALA A 316 20.09 20.96 -16.11
C ALA A 316 19.67 20.67 -14.65
N ALA A 317 19.55 21.73 -13.85
CA ALA A 317 18.93 21.64 -12.52
C ALA A 317 17.49 21.09 -12.60
N GLY A 318 17.13 20.17 -11.71
CA GLY A 318 15.86 19.45 -11.70
C GLY A 318 15.98 18.04 -12.29
N GLU A 319 14.90 17.51 -12.86
CA GLU A 319 14.92 16.24 -13.60
C GLU A 319 15.22 16.48 -15.07
N ASP A 320 16.21 15.76 -15.61
CA ASP A 320 16.58 15.80 -17.02
C ASP A 320 16.62 14.39 -17.63
N VAL A 321 16.30 14.29 -18.92
CA VAL A 321 16.18 13.02 -19.64
C VAL A 321 17.27 12.91 -20.68
N LEU A 322 18.17 11.95 -20.47
CA LEU A 322 19.24 11.62 -21.40
C LEU A 322 18.87 10.39 -22.20
N THR A 323 19.06 10.47 -23.52
CA THR A 323 18.87 9.32 -24.43
C THR A 323 20.14 9.07 -25.21
N PHE A 324 20.62 7.83 -25.22
CA PHE A 324 21.83 7.45 -25.94
C PHE A 324 21.68 6.05 -26.57
N PRO A 325 22.31 5.81 -27.74
CA PRO A 325 22.24 4.53 -28.42
C PRO A 325 23.28 3.54 -27.87
N GLU A 326 22.91 2.26 -27.80
CA GLU A 326 23.81 1.14 -27.47
C GLU A 326 23.46 -0.11 -28.31
N PRO A 327 24.41 -0.70 -29.06
CA PRO A 327 24.14 -1.93 -29.82
C PRO A 327 23.79 -3.12 -28.92
N ALA A 328 22.75 -3.86 -29.30
CA ALA A 328 22.39 -5.12 -28.66
C ALA A 328 23.54 -6.13 -28.74
N GLY A 329 23.72 -6.91 -27.68
CA GLY A 329 24.74 -7.96 -27.58
C GLY A 329 24.44 -9.17 -28.44
N ALA A 330 25.08 -10.30 -28.11
CA ALA A 330 24.78 -11.59 -28.71
C ALA A 330 23.37 -12.07 -28.30
N ALA A 331 22.90 -13.17 -28.90
CA ALA A 331 21.68 -13.82 -28.46
C ALA A 331 21.74 -14.19 -26.95
N GLY A 332 20.71 -13.82 -26.18
CA GLY A 332 20.64 -14.12 -24.76
C GLY A 332 19.82 -13.12 -23.94
N LEU A 333 19.77 -13.33 -22.62
CA LEU A 333 19.25 -12.35 -21.67
C LEU A 333 20.43 -11.55 -21.11
N HIS A 334 20.44 -10.24 -21.34
CA HIS A 334 21.48 -9.34 -20.89
C HIS A 334 20.97 -8.39 -19.81
N ARG A 335 21.79 -8.18 -18.78
CA ARG A 335 21.59 -7.14 -17.77
C ARG A 335 22.40 -5.91 -18.15
N TYR A 336 21.74 -4.76 -18.26
CA TYR A 336 22.37 -3.46 -18.43
C TYR A 336 22.32 -2.70 -17.12
N ASP A 337 23.47 -2.34 -16.59
CA ASP A 337 23.63 -1.47 -15.41
C ASP A 337 24.12 -0.10 -15.87
N VAL A 338 23.49 0.96 -15.40
CA VAL A 338 23.92 2.34 -15.62
C VAL A 338 24.39 2.92 -14.30
N GLU A 339 25.54 3.57 -14.31
CA GLU A 339 26.12 4.30 -13.18
C GLU A 339 26.38 5.73 -13.64
N VAL A 340 25.97 6.70 -12.81
CA VAL A 340 26.22 8.12 -13.01
C VAL A 340 27.22 8.60 -11.97
N SER A 341 28.05 9.58 -12.32
CA SER A 341 28.89 10.29 -11.34
C SER A 341 29.04 11.73 -11.76
N ALA A 342 28.85 12.68 -10.84
CA ALA A 342 29.12 14.08 -11.12
C ALA A 342 30.62 14.31 -11.35
N VAL A 343 30.96 15.19 -12.30
CA VAL A 343 32.35 15.59 -12.56
C VAL A 343 32.88 16.46 -11.42
N ASP A 344 32.02 17.29 -10.81
CA ASP A 344 32.30 17.97 -9.55
C ASP A 344 31.76 17.13 -8.37
N PRO A 345 32.64 16.52 -7.54
CA PRO A 345 32.22 15.69 -6.41
C PRO A 345 31.42 16.46 -5.34
N ARG A 346 31.42 17.79 -5.36
CA ARG A 346 30.63 18.62 -4.43
C ARG A 346 29.14 18.64 -4.76
N LEU A 347 28.77 18.24 -5.97
CA LEU A 347 27.38 18.15 -6.42
C LEU A 347 26.76 16.77 -6.13
N ASP A 348 27.56 15.82 -5.64
CA ASP A 348 27.22 14.40 -5.51
C ASP A 348 27.95 13.83 -4.28
N GLU A 349 27.47 14.21 -3.09
CA GLU A 349 28.04 13.71 -1.83
C GLU A 349 27.50 12.30 -1.46
N THR A 350 26.47 11.79 -2.16
CA THR A 350 25.84 10.48 -1.90
C THR A 350 25.90 9.60 -3.15
N ALA A 351 26.69 8.52 -3.14
CA ALA A 351 26.86 7.67 -4.32
C ALA A 351 25.84 6.52 -4.44
N ASP A 352 25.00 6.32 -3.43
CA ASP A 352 24.20 5.09 -3.26
C ASP A 352 23.01 4.99 -4.25
N ASP A 353 22.52 6.12 -4.76
CA ASP A 353 21.39 6.21 -5.69
C ASP A 353 21.81 6.61 -7.12
N ASN A 354 23.10 6.46 -7.43
CA ASN A 354 23.65 6.81 -8.73
C ASN A 354 23.62 5.65 -9.73
N ALA A 355 22.92 4.57 -9.42
CA ALA A 355 22.88 3.38 -10.25
C ALA A 355 21.47 2.82 -10.46
N ALA A 356 21.23 2.29 -11.67
CA ALA A 356 20.01 1.57 -12.01
C ALA A 356 20.29 0.42 -12.98
N SER A 357 19.35 -0.52 -13.09
CA SER A 357 19.51 -1.71 -13.93
C SER A 357 18.26 -1.98 -14.78
N ALA A 358 18.47 -2.53 -15.97
CA ALA A 358 17.41 -3.02 -16.84
C ALA A 358 17.82 -4.32 -17.56
N PHE A 359 16.84 -5.09 -18.01
CA PHE A 359 17.06 -6.37 -18.69
C PHE A 359 16.57 -6.32 -20.13
N VAL A 360 17.38 -6.86 -21.04
CA VAL A 360 17.07 -6.94 -22.47
C VAL A 360 17.23 -8.38 -22.93
N ARG A 361 16.22 -8.91 -23.61
CA ARG A 361 16.30 -10.22 -24.26
C ARG A 361 16.64 -10.04 -25.74
N VAL A 362 17.85 -10.41 -26.10
CA VAL A 362 18.34 -10.36 -27.46
C VAL A 362 18.08 -11.69 -28.15
N ARG A 363 17.39 -11.64 -29.28
CA ARG A 363 17.23 -12.80 -30.17
C ARG A 363 18.41 -12.85 -31.13
N GLY A 364 18.93 -14.05 -31.34
CA GLY A 364 19.92 -14.28 -32.40
C GLY A 364 19.31 -14.09 -33.80
N PRO A 365 20.12 -14.21 -34.86
CA PRO A 365 19.62 -14.19 -36.23
C PRO A 365 18.58 -15.28 -36.44
N ALA A 366 17.51 -14.96 -37.17
CA ALA A 366 16.48 -15.93 -37.51
C ALA A 366 17.10 -17.06 -38.34
N ARG A 367 16.73 -18.32 -38.06
CA ARG A 367 17.29 -19.48 -38.75
C ARG A 367 16.37 -19.92 -39.88
N ALA A 368 16.93 -20.10 -41.07
CA ALA A 368 16.20 -20.61 -42.23
C ALA A 368 16.78 -21.94 -42.69
N LEU A 369 15.95 -22.98 -42.81
CA LEU A 369 16.30 -24.21 -43.48
C LEU A 369 15.85 -24.11 -44.95
N VAL A 370 16.81 -24.09 -45.87
CA VAL A 370 16.54 -23.95 -47.31
C VAL A 370 16.82 -25.27 -48.00
N LEU A 371 15.82 -25.81 -48.70
CA LEU A 371 15.98 -26.97 -49.57
C LEU A 371 15.63 -26.55 -50.99
N ASP A 372 16.56 -26.79 -51.90
CA ASP A 372 16.37 -26.55 -53.33
C ASP A 372 16.34 -27.91 -54.04
N GLY A 373 15.42 -28.11 -54.97
CA GLY A 373 15.28 -29.33 -55.75
C GLY A 373 16.47 -29.54 -56.69
N ASP A 374 16.58 -30.72 -57.30
CA ASP A 374 17.68 -31.02 -58.22
C ASP A 374 17.76 -29.96 -59.34
N GLY A 375 18.89 -29.23 -59.39
CA GLY A 375 19.11 -28.10 -60.31
C GLY A 375 19.15 -26.70 -59.65
N GLY A 376 18.92 -26.62 -58.34
CA GLY A 376 19.04 -25.39 -57.56
C GLY A 376 20.41 -24.73 -57.69
N THR A 377 20.43 -23.45 -58.02
CA THR A 377 21.66 -22.65 -58.23
C THR A 377 22.11 -21.90 -56.96
N GLY A 378 21.50 -22.22 -55.81
CA GLY A 378 21.77 -21.58 -54.52
C GLY A 378 21.19 -20.16 -54.39
N PHE A 379 20.39 -19.70 -55.37
CA PHE A 379 19.82 -18.35 -55.34
C PHE A 379 18.92 -18.13 -54.12
N LEU A 380 18.12 -19.13 -53.73
CA LEU A 380 17.22 -19.02 -52.59
C LEU A 380 18.01 -18.90 -51.28
N ALA A 381 19.05 -19.72 -51.09
CA ALA A 381 19.92 -19.65 -49.92
C ALA A 381 20.67 -18.30 -49.84
N ASN A 382 21.23 -17.83 -50.96
CA ASN A 382 21.91 -16.53 -51.04
C ASN A 382 20.95 -15.36 -50.74
N ALA A 383 19.72 -15.42 -51.26
CA ALA A 383 18.71 -14.40 -50.99
C ALA A 383 18.32 -14.35 -49.51
N MET A 384 18.14 -15.51 -48.86
CA MET A 384 17.83 -15.60 -47.43
C MET A 384 19.01 -15.12 -46.56
N SER A 385 20.24 -15.46 -46.93
CA SER A 385 21.44 -14.97 -46.23
C SER A 385 21.57 -13.44 -46.35
N ALA A 386 21.34 -12.88 -47.54
CA ALA A 386 21.33 -11.43 -47.77
C ALA A 386 20.20 -10.72 -47.00
N ALA A 387 19.09 -11.41 -46.72
CA ALA A 387 17.99 -10.92 -45.88
C ALA A 387 18.29 -11.02 -44.37
N GLY A 388 19.44 -11.55 -43.96
CA GLY A 388 19.88 -11.62 -42.57
C GLY A 388 19.53 -12.92 -41.83
N PHE A 389 19.08 -13.96 -42.55
CA PHE A 389 18.88 -15.28 -41.96
C PHE A 389 20.21 -16.02 -41.79
N HIS A 390 20.33 -16.79 -40.72
CA HIS A 390 21.32 -17.86 -40.64
C HIS A 390 20.77 -19.06 -41.42
N VAL A 391 21.34 -19.28 -42.60
CA VAL A 391 20.83 -20.27 -43.57
C VAL A 391 21.54 -21.60 -43.38
N ASP A 392 20.77 -22.64 -43.09
CA ASP A 392 21.19 -24.03 -43.18
C ASP A 392 20.68 -24.58 -44.54
N GLU A 393 21.59 -24.93 -45.44
CA GLU A 393 21.23 -25.60 -46.69
C GLU A 393 21.01 -27.10 -46.42
N GLY A 394 19.77 -27.54 -46.56
CA GLY A 394 19.35 -28.92 -46.33
C GLY A 394 19.33 -29.74 -47.61
N SER A 395 19.47 -31.06 -47.47
CA SER A 395 19.13 -32.01 -48.54
C SER A 395 17.83 -32.73 -48.21
N LEU A 396 17.10 -33.18 -49.23
CA LEU A 396 15.87 -33.95 -49.05
C LEU A 396 16.10 -35.22 -48.22
N SER A 397 17.28 -35.84 -48.36
CA SER A 397 17.66 -37.03 -47.59
C SER A 397 17.83 -36.78 -46.09
N ALA A 398 18.19 -35.56 -45.71
CA ALA A 398 18.41 -35.14 -44.32
C ALA A 398 17.26 -34.29 -43.78
N PHE A 399 16.17 -34.12 -44.54
CA PHE A 399 15.04 -33.30 -44.12
C PHE A 399 14.38 -33.90 -42.86
N PRO A 400 14.18 -33.11 -41.78
CA PRO A 400 13.62 -33.61 -40.54
C PRO A 400 12.25 -34.29 -40.74
N THR A 401 11.98 -35.34 -39.96
CA THR A 401 10.68 -36.03 -39.94
C THR A 401 9.78 -35.61 -38.82
N ASP A 402 10.35 -35.06 -37.76
CA ASP A 402 9.63 -34.66 -36.56
C ASP A 402 9.56 -33.14 -36.46
N ILE A 403 8.45 -32.69 -35.88
CA ILE A 403 8.18 -31.26 -35.68
C ILE A 403 9.17 -30.61 -34.70
N GLY A 404 9.75 -31.39 -33.77
CA GLY A 404 10.69 -30.90 -32.77
C GLY A 404 12.00 -30.43 -33.40
N ALA A 405 12.53 -31.18 -34.37
CA ALA A 405 13.68 -30.81 -35.15
C ALA A 405 13.39 -29.63 -36.09
N MET A 406 12.17 -29.52 -36.64
CA MET A 406 11.74 -28.36 -37.43
C MET A 406 11.64 -27.07 -36.60
N ALA A 407 11.30 -27.18 -35.31
CA ALA A 407 11.19 -26.05 -34.38
C ALA A 407 12.53 -25.30 -34.13
N ALA A 408 13.65 -25.86 -34.58
CA ALA A 408 14.96 -25.19 -34.55
C ALA A 408 15.10 -24.07 -35.60
N TYR A 409 14.13 -23.97 -36.52
CA TYR A 409 14.10 -23.04 -37.63
C TYR A 409 12.90 -22.09 -37.51
N ASP A 410 13.11 -20.81 -37.80
CA ASP A 410 12.03 -19.81 -37.88
C ASP A 410 11.36 -19.82 -39.27
N LEU A 411 12.08 -20.29 -40.29
CA LEU A 411 11.64 -20.40 -41.68
C LEU A 411 12.11 -21.73 -42.30
N ILE A 412 11.22 -22.43 -42.99
CA ILE A 412 11.57 -23.52 -43.90
C ILE A 412 11.18 -23.09 -45.32
N ALA A 413 12.14 -23.14 -46.24
CA ALA A 413 11.95 -22.67 -47.61
C ALA A 413 12.22 -23.80 -48.61
N PHE A 414 11.24 -24.09 -49.48
CA PHE A 414 11.33 -25.09 -50.54
C PHE A 414 11.40 -24.45 -51.92
N GLY A 415 12.47 -24.80 -52.64
CA GLY A 415 12.73 -24.48 -54.04
C GLY A 415 12.41 -25.64 -54.97
N ASP A 416 11.33 -25.57 -55.76
CA ASP A 416 11.01 -26.58 -56.78
C ASP A 416 11.06 -28.08 -56.36
N ILE A 417 10.60 -28.41 -55.15
CA ILE A 417 10.62 -29.78 -54.62
C ILE A 417 9.25 -30.45 -54.86
N PRO A 418 9.17 -31.62 -55.51
CA PRO A 418 7.91 -32.34 -55.64
C PRO A 418 7.51 -33.09 -54.37
N ALA A 419 6.20 -33.22 -54.13
CA ALA A 419 5.64 -33.84 -52.93
C ALA A 419 6.10 -35.30 -52.76
N HIS A 420 6.28 -36.05 -53.85
CA HIS A 420 6.73 -37.44 -53.80
C HIS A 420 8.20 -37.61 -53.36
N ALA A 421 8.99 -36.53 -53.33
CA ALA A 421 10.33 -36.54 -52.77
C ALA A 421 10.34 -36.44 -51.23
N LEU A 422 9.18 -36.14 -50.63
CA LEU A 422 8.97 -36.10 -49.19
C LEU A 422 8.14 -37.32 -48.77
N ARG A 423 8.40 -37.79 -47.56
CA ARG A 423 7.55 -38.81 -46.93
C ARG A 423 6.24 -38.19 -46.45
N PRO A 424 5.14 -38.96 -46.40
CA PRO A 424 3.87 -38.46 -45.87
C PRO A 424 3.98 -37.81 -44.48
N GLU A 425 4.78 -38.40 -43.59
CA GLU A 425 4.99 -37.87 -42.24
C GLU A 425 5.72 -36.51 -42.25
N GLN A 426 6.61 -36.28 -43.23
CA GLN A 426 7.30 -34.99 -43.39
C GLN A 426 6.34 -33.90 -43.88
N ILE A 427 5.39 -34.24 -44.75
CA ILE A 427 4.36 -33.32 -45.23
C ILE A 427 3.40 -32.95 -44.10
N GLU A 428 2.99 -33.93 -43.28
CA GLU A 428 2.19 -33.69 -42.07
C GLU A 428 2.94 -32.82 -41.05
N ALA A 429 4.22 -33.14 -40.79
CA ALA A 429 5.06 -32.36 -39.87
C ALA A 429 5.25 -30.92 -40.34
N LEU A 430 5.43 -30.68 -41.65
CA LEU A 430 5.47 -29.33 -42.23
C LEU A 430 4.18 -28.56 -42.03
N ALA A 431 3.03 -29.21 -42.25
CA ALA A 431 1.73 -28.59 -42.04
C ALA A 431 1.52 -28.23 -40.57
N SER A 432 1.85 -29.12 -39.64
CA SER A 432 1.80 -28.83 -38.19
C SER A 432 2.83 -27.79 -37.75
N TYR A 433 4.03 -27.76 -38.31
CA TYR A 433 5.03 -26.73 -38.03
C TYR A 433 4.49 -25.32 -38.36
N ALA A 434 3.84 -25.16 -39.51
CA ALA A 434 3.23 -23.89 -39.90
C ALA A 434 1.98 -23.57 -39.06
N ARG A 435 1.10 -24.55 -38.84
CA ARG A 435 -0.20 -24.38 -38.17
C ARG A 435 -0.09 -24.22 -36.65
N ASP A 436 0.72 -25.06 -36.01
CA ASP A 436 0.73 -25.25 -34.55
C ASP A 436 1.90 -24.52 -33.88
N LEU A 437 3.09 -24.50 -34.50
CA LEU A 437 4.28 -23.78 -33.97
C LEU A 437 4.39 -22.35 -34.49
N GLY A 438 3.60 -21.97 -35.50
CA GLY A 438 3.65 -20.64 -36.12
C GLY A 438 4.94 -20.39 -36.90
N GLY A 439 5.62 -21.44 -37.33
CA GLY A 439 6.84 -21.35 -38.12
C GLY A 439 6.56 -20.86 -39.55
N GLY A 440 7.49 -20.09 -40.11
CA GLY A 440 7.37 -19.60 -41.48
C GLY A 440 7.59 -20.71 -42.50
N LEU A 441 6.71 -20.79 -43.51
CA LEU A 441 6.88 -21.69 -44.66
C LEU A 441 6.90 -20.88 -45.95
N LEU A 442 7.96 -21.03 -46.75
CA LEU A 442 8.09 -20.43 -48.07
C LEU A 442 8.15 -21.53 -49.13
N LEU A 443 7.16 -21.55 -50.03
CA LEU A 443 7.12 -22.47 -51.16
C LEU A 443 7.29 -21.66 -52.44
N THR A 444 8.36 -21.90 -53.19
CA THR A 444 8.52 -21.27 -54.51
C THR A 444 7.98 -22.19 -55.60
N GLY A 445 7.22 -21.64 -56.54
CA GLY A 445 6.67 -22.39 -57.66
C GLY A 445 7.71 -22.71 -58.72
N GLY A 446 7.57 -23.89 -59.32
CA GLY A 446 8.33 -24.37 -60.46
C GLY A 446 7.60 -25.54 -61.12
N ASP A 447 8.21 -26.14 -62.14
CA ASP A 447 7.61 -27.22 -62.94
C ASP A 447 7.26 -28.46 -62.10
N ARG A 448 7.91 -28.63 -60.94
CA ARG A 448 7.74 -29.76 -60.02
C ARG A 448 7.07 -29.39 -58.71
N SER A 449 6.50 -28.20 -58.57
CA SER A 449 5.86 -27.74 -57.32
C SER A 449 4.34 -27.65 -57.41
N PHE A 450 3.68 -27.44 -56.27
CA PHE A 450 2.22 -27.25 -56.15
C PHE A 450 1.41 -28.35 -56.84
N GLY A 451 0.50 -28.00 -57.77
CA GLY A 451 -0.34 -28.95 -58.49
C GLY A 451 0.45 -30.00 -59.29
N PRO A 452 1.31 -29.59 -60.24
CA PRO A 452 2.22 -30.50 -60.95
C PRO A 452 3.14 -31.31 -60.02
N GLY A 453 3.53 -30.72 -58.89
CA GLY A 453 4.35 -31.35 -57.86
C GLY A 453 3.64 -32.38 -56.98
N GLY A 454 2.32 -32.53 -57.10
CA GLY A 454 1.55 -33.49 -56.32
C GLY A 454 1.20 -33.05 -54.90
N TYR A 455 1.26 -31.75 -54.59
CA TYR A 455 0.84 -31.23 -53.27
C TYR A 455 -0.67 -31.07 -53.13
N ALA A 456 -1.43 -31.18 -54.22
CA ALA A 456 -2.89 -31.10 -54.17
C ALA A 456 -3.48 -32.21 -53.29
N ARG A 457 -4.42 -31.84 -52.43
CA ARG A 457 -5.07 -32.68 -51.42
C ARG A 457 -4.11 -33.26 -50.39
N THR A 458 -2.99 -32.58 -50.13
CA THR A 458 -2.10 -32.88 -49.01
C THR A 458 -2.39 -31.95 -47.83
N PRO A 459 -2.02 -32.32 -46.59
CA PRO A 459 -2.14 -31.42 -45.42
C PRO A 459 -1.45 -30.06 -45.61
N LEU A 460 -0.42 -30.01 -46.48
CA LEU A 460 0.27 -28.77 -46.81
C LEU A 460 -0.60 -27.79 -47.59
N GLU A 461 -1.54 -28.27 -48.40
CA GLU A 461 -2.50 -27.40 -49.10
C GLU A 461 -3.46 -26.73 -48.11
N GLU A 462 -3.86 -27.42 -47.04
CA GLU A 462 -4.77 -26.87 -46.03
C GLU A 462 -4.19 -25.66 -45.28
N VAL A 463 -2.86 -25.62 -45.12
CA VAL A 463 -2.14 -24.51 -44.46
C VAL A 463 -1.61 -23.49 -45.45
N SER A 464 -1.71 -23.78 -46.76
CA SER A 464 -1.26 -22.88 -47.82
C SER A 464 -2.27 -21.75 -48.04
N PRO A 465 -1.80 -20.52 -48.32
CA PRO A 465 -2.70 -19.41 -48.69
C PRO A 465 -3.33 -19.56 -50.07
N VAL A 466 -2.89 -20.55 -50.87
CA VAL A 466 -3.39 -20.83 -52.22
C VAL A 466 -3.72 -22.32 -52.38
N SER A 467 -4.76 -22.64 -53.15
CA SER A 467 -5.04 -24.02 -53.55
C SER A 467 -4.09 -24.44 -54.67
N PHE A 468 -3.69 -25.70 -54.62
CA PHE A 468 -2.81 -26.35 -55.59
C PHE A 468 -3.59 -27.08 -56.69
N ASP A 469 -4.92 -27.05 -56.65
CA ASP A 469 -5.75 -27.67 -57.69
C ASP A 469 -5.68 -26.90 -59.01
N LEU A 470 -5.41 -27.63 -60.10
CA LEU A 470 -5.39 -27.07 -61.44
C LEU A 470 -6.84 -26.94 -61.91
N LYS A 471 -7.43 -25.75 -61.72
CA LYS A 471 -8.72 -25.41 -62.34
C LYS A 471 -8.56 -25.46 -63.86
N GLN A 472 -8.96 -26.58 -64.47
CA GLN A 472 -9.16 -26.64 -65.91
C GLN A 472 -10.38 -25.80 -66.24
N ASP A 473 -10.16 -24.53 -66.59
CA ASP A 473 -11.16 -23.74 -67.29
C ASP A 473 -11.48 -24.46 -68.60
N LYS A 474 -12.56 -25.25 -68.60
CA LYS A 474 -13.22 -25.69 -69.83
C LYS A 474 -13.74 -24.43 -70.49
N ARG A 475 -12.92 -23.80 -71.34
CA ARG A 475 -13.36 -22.77 -72.28
C ARG A 475 -14.43 -23.41 -73.16
N ARG A 476 -15.70 -23.29 -72.78
CA ARG A 476 -16.80 -23.45 -73.72
C ARG A 476 -16.63 -22.32 -74.72
N ALA A 477 -16.17 -22.63 -75.93
CA ALA A 477 -16.18 -21.65 -77.01
C ALA A 477 -17.60 -21.12 -77.14
N SER A 478 -17.78 -19.81 -77.09
CA SER A 478 -19.06 -19.17 -77.35
C SER A 478 -19.42 -19.40 -78.82
N LEU A 479 -20.34 -20.32 -79.09
CA LEU A 479 -20.93 -20.53 -80.41
C LEU A 479 -22.19 -19.66 -80.51
N ALA A 480 -22.27 -18.83 -81.54
CA ALA A 480 -23.53 -18.17 -81.91
C ALA A 480 -24.18 -19.00 -83.03
N GLU A 481 -25.24 -19.73 -82.70
CA GLU A 481 -26.02 -20.50 -83.65
C GLU A 481 -27.28 -19.71 -84.06
N VAL A 482 -27.50 -19.57 -85.37
CA VAL A 482 -28.71 -18.96 -85.92
C VAL A 482 -29.43 -20.00 -86.75
N ILE A 483 -30.58 -20.45 -86.25
CA ILE A 483 -31.43 -21.42 -86.93
C ILE A 483 -32.51 -20.67 -87.72
N ALA A 484 -32.44 -20.74 -89.05
CA ALA A 484 -33.46 -20.18 -89.93
C ALA A 484 -34.42 -21.30 -90.37
N ILE A 485 -35.70 -21.15 -90.01
CA ILE A 485 -36.75 -22.12 -90.33
C ILE A 485 -37.64 -21.52 -91.41
N ASP A 486 -37.81 -22.22 -92.54
CA ASP A 486 -38.74 -21.82 -93.59
C ASP A 486 -40.19 -21.97 -93.10
N ILE A 487 -41.03 -20.99 -93.43
CA ILE A 487 -42.47 -20.95 -93.11
C ILE A 487 -43.35 -20.94 -94.37
N SER A 488 -42.78 -21.32 -95.51
CA SER A 488 -43.52 -21.42 -96.78
C SER A 488 -44.70 -22.38 -96.68
N GLY A 489 -45.72 -22.20 -97.53
CA GLY A 489 -46.97 -22.99 -97.47
C GLY A 489 -46.78 -24.51 -97.54
N SER A 490 -45.65 -25.00 -98.06
CA SER A 490 -45.31 -26.44 -98.09
C SER A 490 -44.96 -27.03 -96.71
N MET A 491 -44.63 -26.17 -95.74
CA MET A 491 -44.27 -26.56 -94.36
C MET A 491 -45.49 -26.97 -93.54
N GLY A 492 -46.69 -26.60 -93.98
CA GLY A 492 -47.95 -27.10 -93.43
C GLY A 492 -48.30 -28.54 -93.85
N ALA A 493 -47.51 -29.16 -94.74
CA ALA A 493 -47.75 -30.55 -95.15
C ALA A 493 -47.44 -31.53 -94.02
N THR A 494 -48.33 -32.50 -93.81
CA THR A 494 -48.17 -33.53 -92.78
C THR A 494 -47.27 -34.66 -93.26
N VAL A 495 -46.25 -35.00 -92.46
CA VAL A 495 -45.35 -36.15 -92.66
C VAL A 495 -45.28 -36.91 -91.34
N GLY A 496 -45.63 -38.20 -91.35
CA GLY A 496 -45.54 -39.04 -90.15
C GLY A 496 -46.48 -38.63 -89.00
N GLY A 497 -47.61 -37.98 -89.30
CA GLY A 497 -48.61 -37.57 -88.32
C GLY A 497 -48.38 -36.18 -87.70
N GLN A 498 -47.28 -35.51 -88.03
CA GLN A 498 -47.01 -34.11 -87.65
C GLN A 498 -46.75 -33.26 -88.89
N THR A 499 -46.86 -31.94 -88.78
CA THR A 499 -46.47 -31.04 -89.86
C THR A 499 -44.95 -30.95 -89.97
N LYS A 500 -44.44 -30.68 -91.17
CA LYS A 500 -42.99 -30.45 -91.36
C LYS A 500 -42.47 -29.31 -90.50
N LEU A 501 -43.30 -28.28 -90.28
CA LEU A 501 -42.94 -27.16 -89.41
C LEU A 501 -42.79 -27.59 -87.94
N GLU A 502 -43.66 -28.46 -87.43
CA GLU A 502 -43.54 -28.99 -86.06
C GLU A 502 -42.25 -29.81 -85.89
N LEU A 503 -41.93 -30.67 -86.87
CA LEU A 503 -40.69 -31.45 -86.85
C LEU A 503 -39.43 -30.56 -86.94
N ALA A 504 -39.48 -29.50 -87.75
CA ALA A 504 -38.38 -28.53 -87.85
C ALA A 504 -38.19 -27.74 -86.55
N ASN A 505 -39.28 -27.34 -85.89
CA ASN A 505 -39.23 -26.67 -84.60
C ASN A 505 -38.69 -27.59 -83.49
N GLU A 506 -39.08 -28.87 -83.48
CA GLU A 506 -38.56 -29.83 -82.52
C GLU A 506 -37.05 -30.09 -82.72
N ALA A 507 -36.60 -30.20 -83.97
CA ALA A 507 -35.18 -30.35 -84.28
C ALA A 507 -34.38 -29.11 -83.84
N ALA A 508 -34.89 -27.90 -84.10
CA ALA A 508 -34.24 -26.65 -83.68
C ALA A 508 -34.15 -26.54 -82.15
N ALA A 509 -35.21 -26.92 -81.43
CA ALA A 509 -35.23 -26.91 -79.97
C ALA A 509 -34.29 -27.94 -79.33
N ARG A 510 -33.93 -29.01 -80.03
CA ARG A 510 -32.99 -30.04 -79.55
C ARG A 510 -31.52 -29.73 -79.87
N SER A 511 -31.26 -28.82 -80.83
CA SER A 511 -29.90 -28.40 -81.19
C SER A 511 -29.37 -27.28 -80.31
N ALA A 512 -30.26 -26.47 -79.72
CA ALA A 512 -29.95 -25.50 -78.66
C ALA A 512 -29.71 -26.18 -77.32
#